data_AF-A0AA38RK39-F1
#
_entry.id   AF-A0AA38RK39-F1
#
_cell.length_a   1.000
_cell.length_b   1.000
_cell.length_c   1.000
_cell.angle_alpha   90.00
_cell.angle_beta   90.00
_cell.angle_gamma   90.00
#
_symmetry.space_group_name_H-M   'P 1'
#
loop_
_entity.id
_entity.type
_entity.pdbx_description
1 polymer ?
#
loop_
_entity_poly.entity_id
_entity_poly.type
_entity_poly.pdbx_seq_one_letter_code
_entity_poly.pdbx_strand_id
1 'polypeptide(L)'
;MERSTGMAAANSGELAVLNLYFVSVIIALLICAMCHSERALKLGKALELQGLVLMIWGATVPLIYHAFICDPDLRARYLTVTCSAALFCTFLNFQPSFSKARLQPFRILGFGFLSLSLFIPVIHSLAAYGLAVQTRRLALQWIVYTLICHTFCAAAFATDFPEKFFPRTFDILGASHQISHIMLLASAITYAFALAQQFDFVHGAAAACPVV
;
A
#
# COMPACT_ATOMS: atom_id res chain seq x y z
N MET A 1 7.20 42.36 3.94
CA MET A 1 7.63 41.52 2.80
C MET A 1 6.80 40.25 2.87
N GLU A 2 5.61 40.31 2.28
CA GLU A 2 4.61 39.24 2.29
C GLU A 2 5.17 37.98 1.63
N ARG A 3 5.07 36.86 2.34
CA ARG A 3 5.30 35.53 1.79
C ARG A 3 4.02 35.16 1.05
N SER A 4 3.94 35.46 -0.25
CA SER A 4 2.87 34.95 -1.11
C SER A 4 3.10 33.45 -1.33
N THR A 5 2.75 32.63 -0.33
CA THR A 5 2.61 31.18 -0.48
C THR A 5 1.34 30.92 -1.29
N GLY A 6 1.41 31.15 -2.60
CA GLY A 6 0.44 30.58 -3.53
C GLY A 6 0.73 29.10 -3.68
N MET A 7 0.34 28.28 -2.70
CA MET A 7 0.14 26.85 -2.97
C MET A 7 -0.88 26.79 -4.10
N ALA A 8 -0.49 26.24 -5.25
CA ALA A 8 -1.46 25.95 -6.29
C ALA A 8 -2.59 25.09 -5.68
N ALA A 9 -3.83 25.33 -6.08
CA ALA A 9 -4.94 24.53 -5.57
C ALA A 9 -4.78 23.08 -6.08
N ALA A 10 -4.95 22.11 -5.19
CA ALA A 10 -4.91 20.69 -5.54
C ALA A 10 -5.94 20.37 -6.63
N ASN A 11 -5.54 19.61 -7.65
CA ASN A 11 -6.46 19.16 -8.68
C ASN A 11 -7.40 18.06 -8.13
N SER A 12 -8.59 17.92 -8.71
CA SER A 12 -9.58 16.88 -8.36
C SER A 12 -8.99 15.47 -8.42
N GLY A 13 -8.07 15.20 -9.35
CA GLY A 13 -7.37 13.93 -9.45
C GLY A 13 -6.46 13.62 -8.26
N GLU A 14 -5.76 14.62 -7.74
CA GLU A 14 -4.89 14.49 -6.56
C GLU A 14 -5.71 14.25 -5.30
N LEU A 15 -6.79 15.01 -5.14
CA LEU A 15 -7.72 14.81 -4.03
C LEU A 15 -8.36 13.41 -4.07
N ALA A 16 -8.70 12.92 -5.26
CA ALA A 16 -9.26 11.58 -5.42
C ALA A 16 -8.29 10.48 -4.98
N VAL A 17 -7.02 10.53 -5.38
CA VAL A 17 -6.03 9.51 -5.00
C VAL A 17 -5.63 9.60 -3.53
N LEU A 18 -5.63 10.80 -2.94
CA LEU A 18 -5.38 11.01 -1.51
C LEU A 18 -6.54 10.43 -0.67
N ASN A 19 -7.77 10.76 -1.03
CA ASN A 19 -8.95 10.21 -0.37
C ASN A 19 -9.01 8.70 -0.50
N LEU A 20 -8.67 8.17 -1.68
CA LEU A 20 -8.64 6.73 -1.91
C LEU A 20 -7.73 6.02 -0.92
N TYR A 21 -6.53 6.56 -0.71
CA TYR A 21 -5.58 6.02 0.26
C TYR A 21 -6.13 6.05 1.68
N PHE A 22 -6.62 7.20 2.17
CA PHE A 22 -7.13 7.28 3.55
C PHE A 22 -8.37 6.42 3.78
N VAL A 23 -9.27 6.35 2.80
CA VAL A 23 -10.45 5.48 2.84
C VAL A 23 -10.03 4.02 2.89
N SER A 24 -9.04 3.61 2.09
CA SER A 24 -8.54 2.23 2.18
C SER A 24 -7.96 1.94 3.57
N VAL A 25 -7.23 2.89 4.19
CA VAL A 25 -6.65 2.75 5.55
C VAL A 25 -7.75 2.55 6.58
N ILE A 26 -8.76 3.40 6.54
CA ILE A 26 -9.89 3.31 7.46
C ILE A 26 -10.60 1.96 7.31
N ILE A 27 -10.90 1.54 6.07
CA ILE A 27 -11.57 0.26 5.82
C ILE A 27 -10.73 -0.91 6.32
N ALA A 28 -9.42 -0.93 6.03
CA ALA A 28 -8.53 -2.00 6.48
C ALA A 28 -8.48 -2.10 8.01
N LEU A 29 -8.36 -0.97 8.71
CA LEU A 29 -8.34 -0.93 10.18
C LEU A 29 -9.69 -1.33 10.80
N LEU A 30 -10.81 -0.93 10.20
CA LEU A 30 -12.14 -1.33 10.66
C LEU A 30 -12.34 -2.84 10.51
N ILE A 31 -11.95 -3.40 9.36
CA ILE A 31 -11.99 -4.84 9.13
C ILE A 31 -11.17 -5.58 10.20
N CYS A 32 -9.95 -5.12 10.46
CA CYS A 32 -9.07 -5.63 11.49
C CYS A 32 -9.71 -5.61 12.89
N ALA A 33 -10.39 -4.52 13.26
CA ALA A 33 -11.03 -4.37 14.56
C ALA A 33 -12.29 -5.26 14.74
N MET A 34 -12.98 -5.60 13.65
CA MET A 34 -14.21 -6.41 13.69
C MET A 34 -13.96 -7.93 13.80
N CYS A 35 -12.73 -8.42 13.62
CA CYS A 35 -12.43 -9.86 13.49
C CYS A 35 -12.27 -10.64 14.82
N HIS A 36 -12.80 -10.13 15.94
CA HIS A 36 -12.54 -10.70 17.27
C HIS A 36 -13.31 -11.99 17.65
N SER A 37 -14.17 -12.54 16.75
CA SER A 37 -15.09 -13.66 17.08
C SER A 37 -14.66 -15.02 16.48
N GLU A 38 -14.48 -16.03 17.34
CA GLU A 38 -14.15 -17.42 16.95
C GLU A 38 -15.14 -18.05 15.96
N ARG A 39 -16.43 -17.67 16.00
CA ARG A 39 -17.47 -18.21 15.11
C ARG A 39 -17.34 -17.74 13.65
N ALA A 40 -16.53 -16.71 13.39
CA ALA A 40 -16.28 -16.17 12.06
C ALA A 40 -14.83 -16.40 11.58
N LEU A 41 -14.06 -17.30 12.19
CA LEU A 41 -12.60 -17.39 12.02
C LEU A 41 -12.12 -17.48 10.55
N LYS A 42 -12.85 -18.21 9.68
CA LYS A 42 -12.48 -18.31 8.25
C LYS A 42 -12.78 -17.03 7.46
N LEU A 43 -13.93 -16.41 7.72
CA LEU A 43 -14.32 -15.17 7.06
C LEU A 43 -13.48 -13.99 7.57
N GLY A 44 -13.22 -13.93 8.87
CA GLY A 44 -12.35 -12.93 9.50
C GLY A 44 -10.95 -12.93 8.90
N LYS A 45 -10.30 -14.11 8.81
CA LYS A 45 -8.98 -14.22 8.16
C LYS A 45 -8.99 -13.81 6.68
N ALA A 46 -10.07 -14.08 5.94
CA ALA A 46 -10.20 -13.64 4.56
C ALA A 46 -10.37 -12.12 4.45
N LEU A 47 -11.14 -11.52 5.36
CA LEU A 47 -11.35 -10.08 5.45
C LEU A 47 -10.06 -9.34 5.85
N GLU A 48 -9.33 -9.81 6.86
CA GLU A 48 -8.03 -9.25 7.25
C GLU A 48 -7.04 -9.22 6.08
N LEU A 49 -6.98 -10.32 5.33
CA LEU A 49 -6.15 -10.39 4.14
C LEU A 49 -6.64 -9.45 3.03
N GLN A 50 -7.96 -9.23 2.92
CA GLN A 50 -8.50 -8.22 2.02
C GLN A 50 -8.14 -6.80 2.45
N GLY A 51 -8.09 -6.52 3.75
CA GLY A 51 -7.58 -5.26 4.29
C GLY A 51 -6.14 -4.99 3.82
N LEU A 52 -5.28 -6.01 3.82
CA LEU A 52 -3.91 -5.90 3.29
C LEU A 52 -3.89 -5.60 1.78
N VAL A 53 -4.74 -6.25 0.98
CA VAL A 53 -4.86 -5.97 -0.46
C VAL A 53 -5.29 -4.52 -0.70
N LEU A 54 -6.27 -4.02 0.06
CA LEU A 54 -6.74 -2.63 -0.03
C LEU A 54 -5.65 -1.62 0.36
N MET A 55 -4.77 -1.97 1.30
CA MET A 55 -3.57 -1.18 1.64
C MET A 55 -2.57 -1.11 0.51
N ILE A 56 -2.18 -2.25 -0.04
CA ILE A 56 -1.22 -2.28 -1.14
C ILE A 56 -1.78 -1.50 -2.34
N TRP A 57 -3.03 -1.75 -2.70
CA TRP A 57 -3.67 -1.08 -3.83
C TRP A 57 -3.85 0.42 -3.58
N GLY A 58 -4.41 0.80 -2.43
CA GLY A 58 -4.65 2.21 -2.09
C GLY A 58 -3.38 3.04 -1.94
N ALA A 59 -2.24 2.42 -1.62
CA ALA A 59 -0.93 3.06 -1.68
C ALA A 59 -0.38 3.10 -3.12
N THR A 60 -0.52 2.03 -3.89
CA THR A 60 0.07 1.96 -5.24
C THR A 60 -0.58 2.96 -6.22
N VAL A 61 -1.89 3.22 -6.10
CA VAL A 61 -2.60 4.17 -6.97
C VAL A 61 -2.03 5.61 -6.90
N PRO A 62 -1.95 6.28 -5.73
CA PRO A 62 -1.32 7.60 -5.65
C PRO A 62 0.16 7.56 -6.02
N LEU A 63 0.89 6.48 -5.71
CA LEU A 63 2.30 6.37 -6.10
C LEU A 63 2.47 6.42 -7.62
N ILE A 64 1.68 5.65 -8.37
CA ILE A 64 1.68 5.67 -9.84
C ILE A 64 1.23 7.04 -10.35
N TYR A 65 0.23 7.66 -9.69
CA TYR A 65 -0.24 8.98 -10.06
C TYR A 65 0.88 10.03 -10.00
N HIS A 66 1.66 10.05 -8.92
CA HIS A 66 2.78 10.97 -8.75
C HIS A 66 4.01 10.57 -9.58
N ALA A 67 4.23 9.27 -9.83
CA ALA A 67 5.33 8.77 -10.66
C ALA A 67 5.24 9.28 -12.10
N PHE A 68 4.02 9.27 -12.65
CA PHE A 68 3.71 9.63 -14.04
C PHE A 68 2.82 10.87 -14.13
N ILE A 69 3.08 11.89 -13.30
CA ILE A 69 2.30 13.13 -13.34
C ILE A 69 2.39 13.84 -14.71
N CYS A 70 3.47 13.60 -15.43
CA CYS A 70 3.79 14.20 -16.72
C CYS A 70 3.29 13.38 -17.93
N ASP A 71 2.92 12.12 -17.71
CA ASP A 71 2.49 11.20 -18.78
C ASP A 71 1.16 10.55 -18.39
N PRO A 72 0.02 11.16 -18.75
CA PRO A 72 -1.30 10.66 -18.36
C PRO A 72 -1.63 9.31 -19.00
N ASP A 73 -1.08 9.01 -20.18
CA ASP A 73 -1.34 7.75 -20.89
C ASP A 73 -0.62 6.59 -20.21
N LEU A 74 0.66 6.78 -19.86
CA LEU A 74 1.44 5.78 -19.15
C LEU A 74 0.89 5.55 -17.74
N ARG A 75 0.47 6.63 -17.06
CA ARG A 75 -0.27 6.57 -15.80
C ARG A 75 -1.53 5.71 -15.91
N ALA A 76 -2.38 5.95 -16.92
CA ALA A 76 -3.62 5.20 -17.11
C ALA A 76 -3.38 3.70 -17.36
N ARG A 77 -2.35 3.36 -18.16
CA ARG A 77 -1.94 1.97 -18.41
C ARG A 77 -1.53 1.26 -17.12
N TYR A 78 -0.64 1.87 -16.32
CA TYR A 78 -0.19 1.26 -15.07
C TYR A 78 -1.31 1.14 -14.04
N LEU A 79 -2.16 2.16 -13.89
CA LEU A 79 -3.31 2.10 -13.00
C LEU A 79 -4.27 0.98 -13.40
N THR A 80 -4.51 0.78 -14.70
CA THR A 80 -5.36 -0.33 -15.18
C THR A 80 -4.79 -1.69 -14.78
N VAL A 81 -3.47 -1.88 -14.96
CA VAL A 81 -2.79 -3.11 -14.56
C VAL A 81 -2.89 -3.33 -13.05
N THR A 82 -2.58 -2.31 -12.23
CA THR A 82 -2.65 -2.40 -10.77
C THR A 82 -4.07 -2.66 -10.26
N CYS A 83 -5.09 -2.00 -10.82
CA CYS A 83 -6.49 -2.26 -10.47
C CYS A 83 -6.90 -3.69 -10.86
N SER A 84 -6.51 -4.17 -12.04
CA SER A 84 -6.77 -5.55 -12.46
C SER A 84 -6.09 -6.58 -11.55
N ALA A 85 -4.85 -6.31 -11.12
CA ALA A 85 -4.10 -7.14 -10.19
C ALA A 85 -4.78 -7.21 -8.81
N ALA A 86 -5.25 -6.07 -8.29
CA ALA A 86 -5.94 -6.00 -7.01
C ALA A 86 -7.30 -6.75 -7.04
N LEU A 87 -8.05 -6.61 -8.13
CA LEU A 87 -9.30 -7.35 -8.34
C LEU A 87 -9.05 -8.86 -8.44
N PHE A 88 -8.01 -9.27 -9.17
CA PHE A 88 -7.61 -10.68 -9.27
C PHE A 88 -7.20 -11.24 -7.90
N CYS A 89 -6.40 -10.51 -7.13
CA CYS A 89 -6.02 -10.90 -5.77
C CYS A 89 -7.23 -11.02 -4.84
N THR A 90 -8.16 -10.06 -4.91
CA THR A 90 -9.43 -10.07 -4.16
C THR A 90 -10.27 -11.30 -4.51
N PHE A 91 -10.41 -11.61 -5.80
CA PHE A 91 -11.13 -12.81 -6.26
C PHE A 91 -10.52 -14.09 -5.68
N LEU A 92 -9.20 -14.22 -5.70
CA LEU A 92 -8.50 -15.38 -5.11
C LEU A 92 -8.69 -15.48 -3.60
N ASN A 93 -8.80 -14.35 -2.89
CA ASN A 93 -9.01 -14.34 -1.43
C ASN A 93 -10.39 -14.84 -1.02
N PHE A 94 -11.44 -14.47 -1.76
CA PHE A 94 -12.82 -14.83 -1.42
C PHE A 94 -13.31 -16.12 -2.07
N GLN A 95 -12.61 -16.66 -3.06
CA GLN A 95 -13.01 -17.91 -3.71
C GLN A 95 -12.74 -19.13 -2.80
N PRO A 96 -13.78 -19.84 -2.31
CA PRO A 96 -13.63 -20.92 -1.33
C PRO A 96 -12.71 -22.06 -1.79
N SER A 97 -12.65 -22.31 -3.10
CA SER A 97 -11.74 -23.31 -3.67
C SER A 97 -10.27 -23.02 -3.36
N PHE A 98 -9.84 -21.75 -3.38
CA PHE A 98 -8.47 -21.34 -3.08
C PHE A 98 -8.14 -21.27 -1.58
N SER A 99 -9.10 -21.57 -0.71
CA SER A 99 -8.86 -21.74 0.73
C SER A 99 -8.23 -23.11 1.07
N LYS A 100 -8.19 -24.05 0.11
CA LYS A 100 -7.55 -25.36 0.28
C LYS A 100 -6.03 -25.21 0.22
N ALA A 101 -5.30 -25.92 1.10
CA ALA A 101 -3.82 -25.87 1.15
C ALA A 101 -3.14 -26.12 -0.22
N ARG A 102 -3.70 -27.01 -1.05
CA ARG A 102 -3.21 -27.29 -2.41
C ARG A 102 -3.20 -26.05 -3.33
N LEU A 103 -4.11 -25.10 -3.10
CA LEU A 103 -4.31 -23.91 -3.93
C LEU A 103 -3.76 -22.62 -3.28
N GLN A 104 -3.11 -22.75 -2.11
CA GLN A 104 -2.39 -21.66 -1.44
C GLN A 104 -1.32 -20.98 -2.32
N PRO A 105 -0.57 -21.69 -3.19
CA PRO A 105 0.40 -21.04 -4.08
C PRO A 105 -0.24 -19.99 -5.00
N PHE A 106 -1.48 -20.19 -5.46
CA PHE A 106 -2.16 -19.22 -6.32
C PHE A 106 -2.45 -17.91 -5.58
N ARG A 107 -2.79 -17.96 -4.29
CA ARG A 107 -2.97 -16.74 -3.48
C ARG A 107 -1.66 -15.99 -3.33
N ILE A 108 -0.56 -16.69 -3.05
CA ILE A 108 0.78 -16.11 -2.98
C ILE A 108 1.15 -15.46 -4.32
N LEU A 109 0.84 -16.12 -5.44
CA LEU A 109 1.04 -15.55 -6.78
C LEU A 109 0.21 -14.28 -7.01
N GLY A 110 -1.04 -14.25 -6.54
CA GLY A 110 -1.89 -13.05 -6.61
C GLY A 110 -1.29 -11.86 -5.86
N PHE A 111 -0.78 -12.10 -4.64
CA PHE A 111 -0.04 -11.09 -3.88
C PHE A 111 1.26 -10.68 -4.57
N GLY A 112 2.01 -11.65 -5.11
CA GLY A 112 3.23 -11.38 -5.87
C GLY A 112 2.95 -10.52 -7.11
N PHE A 113 1.88 -10.79 -7.85
CA PHE A 113 1.48 -10.02 -9.02
C PHE A 113 1.09 -8.58 -8.66
N LEU A 114 0.30 -8.40 -7.59
CA LEU A 114 -0.04 -7.08 -7.07
C LEU A 114 1.22 -6.31 -6.65
N SER A 115 2.15 -6.94 -5.93
CA SER A 115 3.42 -6.34 -5.54
C SER A 115 4.33 -6.01 -6.72
N LEU A 116 4.41 -6.86 -7.74
CA LEU A 116 5.19 -6.57 -8.95
C LEU A 116 4.60 -5.38 -9.73
N SER A 117 3.27 -5.22 -9.71
CA SER A 117 2.59 -4.07 -10.33
C SER A 117 2.95 -2.73 -9.68
N LEU A 118 3.53 -2.74 -8.48
CA LEU A 118 4.10 -1.56 -7.81
C LEU A 118 5.55 -1.29 -8.25
N PHE A 119 6.40 -2.32 -8.28
CA PHE A 119 7.84 -2.12 -8.55
C PHE A 119 8.14 -1.70 -9.98
N ILE A 120 7.46 -2.31 -10.96
CA ILE A 120 7.67 -2.03 -12.39
C ILE A 120 7.46 -0.53 -12.71
N PRO A 121 6.32 0.12 -12.37
CA PRO A 121 6.13 1.53 -12.65
C PRO A 121 7.13 2.44 -11.92
N VAL A 122 7.53 2.11 -10.68
CA VAL A 122 8.52 2.90 -9.94
C VAL A 122 9.87 2.85 -10.65
N ILE A 123 10.35 1.64 -11.00
CA ILE A 123 11.62 1.46 -11.72
C ILE A 123 11.57 2.18 -13.07
N HIS A 124 10.47 2.05 -13.81
CA HIS A 124 10.31 2.73 -15.09
C HIS A 124 10.31 4.25 -14.91
N SER A 125 9.62 4.80 -13.92
CA SER A 125 9.64 6.25 -13.67
C SER A 125 11.04 6.77 -13.29
N LEU A 126 11.82 5.98 -12.54
CA LEU A 126 13.19 6.33 -12.18
C LEU A 126 14.09 6.39 -13.40
N ALA A 127 13.92 5.43 -14.32
CA ALA A 127 14.65 5.39 -15.59
C ALA A 127 14.23 6.53 -16.54
N ALA A 128 12.93 6.82 -16.63
CA ALA A 128 12.39 7.82 -17.56
C ALA A 128 12.65 9.27 -17.12
N TYR A 129 12.55 9.58 -15.82
CA TYR A 129 12.59 10.96 -15.31
C TYR A 129 13.84 11.26 -14.46
N GLY A 130 14.69 10.27 -14.25
CA GLY A 130 15.94 10.40 -13.51
C GLY A 130 15.79 10.23 -11.99
N LEU A 131 16.81 9.62 -11.40
CA LEU A 131 16.84 9.25 -9.97
C LEU A 131 16.74 10.46 -9.04
N ALA A 132 17.44 11.56 -9.34
CA ALA A 132 17.51 12.73 -8.45
C ALA A 132 16.15 13.40 -8.24
N VAL A 133 15.38 13.58 -9.32
CA VAL A 133 14.04 14.17 -9.27
C VAL A 133 13.06 13.18 -8.66
N GLN A 134 13.06 11.93 -9.11
CA GLN A 134 12.08 10.94 -8.67
C GLN A 134 12.26 10.51 -7.20
N THR A 135 13.49 10.50 -6.67
CA THR A 135 13.73 10.24 -5.25
C THR A 135 12.99 11.23 -4.35
N ARG A 136 13.01 12.51 -4.73
CA ARG A 136 12.31 13.58 -3.99
C ARG A 136 10.82 13.57 -4.28
N ARG A 137 10.45 13.44 -5.56
CA ARG A 137 9.05 13.44 -6.02
C ARG A 137 8.26 12.30 -5.40
N LEU A 138 8.76 11.08 -5.43
CA LEU A 138 8.07 9.90 -4.89
C LEU A 138 8.31 9.70 -3.39
N ALA A 139 9.16 10.53 -2.78
CA ALA A 139 9.53 10.39 -1.38
C ALA A 139 10.07 8.97 -1.07
N LEU A 140 10.99 8.46 -1.91
CA LEU A 140 11.38 7.05 -1.92
C LEU A 140 11.87 6.53 -0.56
N GLN A 141 12.47 7.38 0.28
CA GLN A 141 12.87 7.02 1.64
C GLN A 141 11.67 6.56 2.48
N TRP A 142 10.56 7.30 2.45
CA TRP A 142 9.33 6.94 3.15
C TRP A 142 8.65 5.72 2.54
N ILE A 143 8.75 5.54 1.22
CA ILE A 143 8.29 4.33 0.53
C ILE A 143 9.08 3.10 1.02
N VAL A 144 10.39 3.21 1.18
CA VAL A 144 11.22 2.12 1.73
C VAL A 144 10.80 1.78 3.16
N TYR A 145 10.57 2.79 4.02
CA TYR A 145 10.05 2.53 5.37
C TYR A 145 8.68 1.86 5.35
N THR A 146 7.79 2.31 4.46
CA THR A 146 6.47 1.70 4.25
C THR A 146 6.61 0.22 3.91
N LEU A 147 7.49 -0.11 2.95
CA LEU A 147 7.74 -1.48 2.49
C LEU A 147 8.34 -2.36 3.60
N ILE A 148 9.26 -1.83 4.40
CA ILE A 148 9.84 -2.53 5.55
C ILE A 148 8.73 -2.87 6.56
N CYS A 149 7.95 -1.89 7.00
CA CYS A 149 6.83 -2.11 7.93
C CYS A 149 5.82 -3.12 7.35
N HIS A 150 5.48 -3.00 6.06
CA HIS A 150 4.55 -3.90 5.39
C HIS A 150 5.08 -5.35 5.33
N THR A 151 6.38 -5.52 5.08
CA THR A 151 7.03 -6.83 5.06
C THR A 151 7.03 -7.46 6.45
N PHE A 152 7.33 -6.69 7.50
CA PHE A 152 7.25 -7.17 8.88
C PHE A 152 5.82 -7.53 9.29
N CYS A 153 4.81 -6.76 8.87
CA CYS A 153 3.40 -7.09 9.06
C CYS A 153 3.06 -8.44 8.43
N ALA A 154 3.42 -8.64 7.15
CA ALA A 154 3.15 -9.89 6.44
C ALA A 154 3.92 -11.08 7.05
N ALA A 155 5.16 -10.86 7.49
CA ALA A 155 5.98 -11.89 8.14
C ALA A 155 5.40 -12.31 9.50
N ALA A 156 4.99 -11.36 10.33
CA ALA A 156 4.34 -11.64 11.61
C ALA A 156 3.06 -12.45 11.40
N PHE A 157 2.20 -12.03 10.46
CA PHE A 157 0.97 -12.74 10.10
C PHE A 157 1.21 -14.16 9.54
N ALA A 158 2.28 -14.37 8.77
CA ALA A 158 2.55 -15.66 8.12
C ALA A 158 3.28 -16.67 9.02
N THR A 159 4.05 -16.19 10.01
CA THR A 159 4.92 -17.04 10.82
C THR A 159 4.39 -17.34 12.21
N ASP A 160 3.33 -16.65 12.64
CA ASP A 160 2.82 -16.68 14.01
C ASP A 160 3.93 -16.38 15.04
N PHE A 161 4.89 -15.50 14.68
CA PHE A 161 5.96 -15.07 15.56
C PHE A 161 5.48 -13.93 16.47
N PRO A 162 5.72 -13.97 17.79
CA PRO A 162 6.59 -14.89 18.54
C PRO A 162 5.90 -16.11 19.18
N GLU A 163 4.56 -16.20 19.18
CA GLU A 163 3.82 -17.21 19.94
C GLU A 163 4.13 -18.67 19.53
N LYS A 164 4.53 -18.88 18.27
CA LYS A 164 5.00 -20.18 17.79
C LYS A 164 6.28 -20.65 18.47
N PHE A 165 7.14 -19.72 18.88
CA PHE A 165 8.43 -20.01 19.51
C PHE A 165 8.36 -19.96 21.04
N PHE A 166 7.42 -19.19 21.59
CA PHE A 166 7.22 -19.02 23.02
C PHE A 166 5.73 -19.24 23.37
N PRO A 167 5.27 -20.51 23.33
CA PRO A 167 3.87 -20.82 23.58
C PRO A 167 3.47 -20.42 25.01
N ARG A 168 2.28 -19.81 25.15
CA ARG A 168 1.68 -19.31 26.41
C ARG A 168 2.34 -18.08 27.03
N THR A 169 3.37 -17.51 26.40
CA THR A 169 4.04 -16.30 26.91
C THR A 169 3.38 -15.02 26.39
N PHE A 170 2.85 -15.05 25.17
CA PHE A 170 2.34 -13.87 24.45
C PHE A 170 0.82 -13.91 24.24
N ASP A 171 0.08 -14.53 25.17
CA ASP A 171 -1.37 -14.76 25.02
C ASP A 171 -2.20 -13.47 25.15
N ILE A 172 -1.70 -12.45 25.85
CA ILE A 172 -2.41 -11.18 26.10
C ILE A 172 -1.73 -9.99 25.41
N LEU A 173 -0.40 -9.90 25.49
CA LEU A 173 0.41 -8.83 24.90
C LEU A 173 1.56 -9.43 24.10
N GLY A 174 1.81 -8.87 22.91
CA GLY A 174 2.93 -9.26 22.04
C GLY A 174 2.64 -10.43 21.09
N ALA A 175 1.37 -10.83 20.92
CA ALA A 175 0.99 -11.83 19.93
C ALA A 175 1.28 -11.34 18.49
N SER A 176 1.57 -12.26 17.56
CA SER A 176 1.84 -11.94 16.15
C SER A 176 0.74 -11.07 15.52
N HIS A 177 -0.51 -11.30 15.91
CA HIS A 177 -1.66 -10.53 15.45
C HIS A 177 -1.57 -9.05 15.87
N GLN A 178 -1.19 -8.79 17.13
CA GLN A 178 -0.97 -7.42 17.63
C GLN A 178 0.23 -6.76 16.93
N ILE A 179 1.33 -7.50 16.76
CA ILE A 179 2.51 -7.03 16.03
C ILE A 179 2.14 -6.67 14.59
N SER A 180 1.33 -7.50 13.93
CA SER A 180 0.84 -7.27 12.58
C SER A 180 0.05 -5.97 12.48
N HIS A 181 -0.91 -5.72 13.40
CA HIS A 181 -1.65 -4.45 13.41
C HIS A 181 -0.76 -3.23 13.65
N ILE A 182 0.19 -3.32 14.58
CA ILE A 182 1.14 -2.23 14.86
C ILE A 182 1.98 -1.92 13.63
N MET A 183 2.51 -2.96 12.97
CA MET A 183 3.32 -2.79 11.75
C MET A 183 2.48 -2.28 10.57
N LEU A 184 1.22 -2.70 10.46
CA LEU A 184 0.29 -2.19 9.45
C LEU A 184 0.00 -0.70 9.65
N LEU A 185 -0.23 -0.27 10.90
CA LEU A 185 -0.43 1.14 11.25
C LEU A 185 0.85 1.96 10.99
N ALA A 186 2.02 1.46 11.36
CA ALA A 186 3.30 2.11 11.07
C ALA A 186 3.54 2.25 9.56
N SER A 187 3.19 1.22 8.78
CA SER A 187 3.21 1.27 7.30
C SER A 187 2.28 2.37 6.77
N ALA A 188 1.07 2.48 7.31
CA ALA A 188 0.16 3.55 6.91
C ALA A 188 0.70 4.96 7.25
N ILE A 189 1.25 5.15 8.45
CA ILE A 189 1.81 6.45 8.86
C ILE A 189 3.01 6.84 7.98
N THR A 190 3.93 5.91 7.74
CA THR A 190 5.11 6.17 6.89
C THR A 190 4.70 6.50 5.45
N TYR A 191 3.66 5.86 4.91
CA TYR A 191 3.14 6.19 3.60
C TYR A 191 2.40 7.54 3.58
N ALA A 192 1.70 7.92 4.66
CA ALA A 192 1.10 9.24 4.78
C ALA A 192 2.16 10.36 4.76
N PHE A 193 3.33 10.16 5.37
CA PHE A 193 4.47 11.07 5.22
C PHE A 193 4.99 11.13 3.78
N ALA A 194 5.01 9.98 3.07
CA ALA A 194 5.37 9.96 1.65
C ALA A 194 4.40 10.80 0.82
N LEU A 195 3.09 10.68 1.05
CA LEU A 195 2.05 11.46 0.36
C LEU A 195 2.16 12.96 0.65
N ALA A 196 2.41 13.34 1.91
CA ALA A 196 2.62 14.73 2.27
C ALA A 196 3.82 15.33 1.52
N GLN A 197 4.94 14.61 1.48
CA GLN A 197 6.13 15.04 0.75
C GLN A 197 5.90 15.07 -0.78
N GLN A 198 5.18 14.09 -1.34
CA GLN A 198 4.79 14.06 -2.75
C GLN A 198 3.94 15.29 -3.10
N PHE A 199 2.97 15.61 -2.26
CA PHE A 199 2.09 16.76 -2.41
C PHE A 199 2.87 18.07 -2.37
N ASP A 200 3.73 18.26 -1.37
CA ASP A 200 4.59 19.44 -1.24
C ASP A 200 5.54 19.59 -2.44
N PHE A 201 6.07 18.48 -2.97
CA PHE A 201 6.93 18.49 -4.13
C PHE A 201 6.21 18.98 -5.39
N VAL A 202 4.99 18.49 -5.63
CA VAL A 202 4.17 18.84 -6.80
C VAL A 202 3.69 20.30 -6.74
N HIS A 203 3.43 20.83 -5.55
CA HIS A 203 2.98 22.21 -5.36
C HIS A 203 4.12 23.20 -5.12
N GLY A 204 5.36 22.71 -5.02
CA GLY A 204 6.56 23.51 -4.90
C GLY A 204 7.14 23.96 -6.25
N ALA A 205 8.10 24.89 -6.22
CA ALA A 205 8.79 25.40 -7.40
C ALA A 205 9.62 24.36 -8.19
N ALA A 206 9.67 23.10 -7.72
CA ALA A 206 10.45 21.99 -8.30
C ALA A 206 9.62 21.04 -9.18
N ALA A 207 8.33 21.32 -9.41
CA ALA A 207 7.44 20.53 -10.26
C ALA A 207 7.73 20.75 -11.75
N ALA A 208 8.96 20.48 -12.19
CA ALA A 208 9.29 20.43 -13.60
C ALA A 208 8.99 19.02 -14.12
N CYS A 209 7.99 18.91 -14.99
CA CYS A 209 7.98 17.82 -15.95
C CYS A 209 9.16 18.04 -16.90
N PRO A 210 10.11 17.10 -17.01
CA PRO A 210 11.16 17.26 -18.00
C PRO A 210 10.50 17.33 -19.39
N VAL A 211 10.80 18.39 -20.13
CA VAL A 211 10.53 18.45 -21.55
C VAL A 211 11.48 17.42 -22.17
N VAL A 212 10.92 16.28 -22.61
CA VAL A 212 11.66 15.32 -23.42
C VAL A 212 11.87 15.93 -24.80
#